data_AF-A0A947AJY7-F1
#
_entry.id   AF-A0A947AJY7-F1
#
_cell.length_a   1.000
_cell.length_b   1.000
_cell.length_c   1.000
_cell.angle_alpha   90.00
_cell.angle_beta   90.00
_cell.angle_gamma   90.00
#
_symmetry.space_group_name_H-M   'P 1'
#
loop_
_entity.id
_entity.type
_entity.pdbx_description
1 polymer ?
#
loop_
_entity_poly.entity_id
_entity_poly.type
_entity_poly.pdbx_seq_one_letter_code
_entity_poly.pdbx_strand_id
1 'polypeptide(L)'
;AGVGDLILTCTGGLSRNHTVGKKIGEGMKLKEILSEMHMVAEGVKTSKSVYNLSRKLDVEMPISHEMYHILYDDLSPKEALHRLMTRGLKNELDEL
;
A
#
# COMPACT_ATOMS: atom_id res chain seq x y z
N ALA A 1 -17.36 -3.60 11.10
CA ALA A 1 -16.31 -4.51 10.58
C ALA A 1 -15.22 -3.64 9.95
N GLY A 2 -13.95 -3.82 10.30
CA GLY A 2 -12.88 -2.96 9.80
C GLY A 2 -11.51 -3.36 10.33
N VAL A 3 -11.26 -3.14 11.63
CA VAL A 3 -9.96 -3.43 12.26
C VAL A 3 -9.60 -4.92 12.22
N GLY A 4 -10.57 -5.82 12.49
CA GLY A 4 -10.31 -7.26 12.48
C GLY A 4 -9.90 -7.80 11.10
N ASP A 5 -10.56 -7.32 10.04
CA ASP A 5 -10.25 -7.70 8.66
C ASP A 5 -8.90 -7.12 8.20
N LEU A 6 -8.61 -5.89 8.62
CA LEU A 6 -7.31 -5.25 8.39
C LEU A 6 -6.17 -6.07 9.01
N ILE A 7 -6.27 -6.40 10.30
CA ILE A 7 -5.23 -7.17 11.01
C ILE A 7 -5.04 -8.53 10.33
N LEU A 8 -6.14 -9.26 10.06
CA LEU A 8 -6.08 -10.57 9.43
C LEU A 8 -5.42 -10.51 8.04
N THR A 9 -5.80 -9.52 7.22
CA THR A 9 -5.27 -9.36 5.87
C THR A 9 -3.82 -8.90 5.84
N CYS A 10 -3.41 -8.09 6.81
CA CYS A 10 -2.03 -7.59 6.93
C CYS A 10 -1.07 -8.62 7.52
N THR A 11 -1.54 -9.54 8.37
CA THR A 11 -0.68 -10.50 9.10
C THR A 11 -0.81 -11.94 8.63
N GLY A 12 -1.88 -12.30 7.93
CA GLY A 12 -2.14 -13.66 7.48
C GLY A 12 -1.35 -14.04 6.23
N GLY A 13 -0.58 -15.12 6.28
CA GLY A 13 0.17 -15.65 5.13
C GLY A 13 -0.69 -16.14 3.94
N LEU A 14 -2.01 -16.27 4.12
CA LEU A 14 -2.97 -16.60 3.05
C LEU A 14 -3.48 -15.36 2.29
N SER A 15 -3.14 -14.16 2.75
CA SER A 15 -3.50 -12.91 2.10
C SER A 15 -2.68 -12.74 0.81
N ARG A 16 -3.38 -12.68 -0.32
CA ARG A 16 -2.72 -12.43 -1.62
C ARG A 16 -2.04 -11.07 -1.65
N ASN A 17 -2.64 -10.06 -1.02
CA ASN A 17 -2.08 -8.72 -0.92
C ASN A 17 -0.79 -8.71 -0.07
N HIS A 18 -0.79 -9.46 1.05
CA HIS A 18 0.42 -9.60 1.88
C HIS A 18 1.56 -10.26 1.09
N THR A 19 1.28 -11.33 0.35
CA THR A 19 2.29 -12.01 -0.48
C THR A 19 2.87 -11.09 -1.55
N VAL A 20 2.05 -10.30 -2.24
CA VAL A 20 2.53 -9.31 -3.22
C VAL A 20 3.41 -8.27 -2.54
N GLY A 21 2.96 -7.69 -1.42
CA GLY A 21 3.72 -6.68 -0.67
C GLY A 21 5.07 -7.22 -0.19
N LYS A 22 5.12 -8.46 0.29
CA LYS A 22 6.36 -9.11 0.71
C LYS A 22 7.36 -9.26 -0.45
N LYS A 23 6.92 -9.80 -1.59
CA LYS A 23 7.78 -9.96 -2.78
C LYS A 23 8.30 -8.62 -3.31
N ILE A 24 7.47 -7.57 -3.29
CA ILE A 24 7.90 -6.20 -3.62
C ILE A 24 9.00 -5.73 -2.65
N GLY A 25 8.81 -5.97 -1.34
CA GLY A 25 9.80 -5.64 -0.32
C GLY A 25 11.12 -6.41 -0.47
N GLU A 26 11.07 -7.62 -1.02
CA GLU A 26 12.24 -8.45 -1.38
C GLU A 26 12.91 -7.98 -2.69
N GLY A 27 12.36 -6.99 -3.37
CA GLY A 27 12.93 -6.35 -4.56
C GLY A 27 12.39 -6.84 -5.90
N MET A 28 11.41 -7.74 -5.91
CA MET A 28 10.79 -8.20 -7.16
C MET A 28 9.92 -7.11 -7.80
N LYS A 29 9.91 -7.03 -9.14
CA LYS A 29 9.03 -6.09 -9.84
C LYS A 29 7.60 -6.62 -9.88
N LEU A 30 6.63 -5.72 -9.78
CA LEU A 30 5.20 -6.05 -9.79
C LEU A 30 4.80 -6.92 -11.00
N LYS A 31 5.35 -6.64 -12.18
CA LYS A 31 5.06 -7.41 -13.41
C LYS A 31 5.48 -8.88 -13.28
N GLU A 32 6.64 -9.14 -12.69
CA GLU A 32 7.14 -10.51 -12.46
C GLU A 32 6.25 -11.23 -11.46
N ILE A 33 5.94 -10.58 -10.33
CA ILE A 33 5.05 -11.11 -9.29
C ILE A 33 3.70 -11.51 -9.88
N LEU A 34 3.07 -10.62 -10.66
CA LEU A 34 1.76 -10.89 -11.24
C LEU A 34 1.79 -11.99 -12.31
N SER A 35 2.93 -12.19 -13.00
CA SER A 35 3.08 -13.27 -13.98
C SER A 35 3.14 -14.66 -13.36
N GLU A 36 3.62 -14.77 -12.11
CA GLU A 36 3.70 -16.03 -11.36
C GLU A 36 2.41 -16.36 -10.61
N MET A 37 1.50 -15.39 -10.48
CA MET A 37 0.28 -15.54 -9.69
C MET A 37 -0.90 -16.01 -10.54
N HIS A 38 -1.51 -17.11 -10.10
CA HIS A 38 -2.75 -17.63 -10.68
C HIS A 38 -4.01 -16.91 -10.17
N MET A 39 -3.86 -16.07 -9.14
CA MET A 39 -4.94 -15.35 -8.47
C MET A 39 -4.64 -13.85 -8.45
N VAL A 40 -5.69 -13.03 -8.56
CA VAL A 40 -5.58 -11.57 -8.57
C VAL A 40 -5.44 -11.03 -7.14
N ALA A 41 -4.40 -10.23 -6.88
CA ALA A 41 -4.33 -9.40 -5.68
C ALA A 41 -5.15 -8.11 -5.89
N GLU A 42 -6.32 -8.03 -5.26
CA GLU A 42 -7.25 -6.91 -5.40
C GLU A 42 -6.60 -5.56 -5.03
N GLY A 43 -5.73 -5.55 -4.02
CA GLY A 43 -5.07 -4.36 -3.50
C GLY A 43 -4.25 -3.62 -4.54
N VAL A 44 -3.71 -4.35 -5.54
CA VAL A 44 -2.99 -3.73 -6.65
C VAL A 44 -3.91 -2.77 -7.39
N LYS A 45 -5.06 -3.24 -7.89
CA LYS A 45 -6.01 -2.39 -8.63
C LYS A 45 -6.70 -1.37 -7.73
N THR A 46 -7.07 -1.77 -6.52
CA THR A 46 -7.77 -0.91 -5.56
C THR A 46 -6.92 0.28 -5.13
N SER A 47 -5.60 0.12 -5.01
CA SER A 47 -4.70 1.24 -4.64
C SER A 47 -4.81 2.42 -5.60
N LYS A 48 -4.95 2.18 -6.92
CA LYS A 48 -5.17 3.24 -7.92
C LYS A 48 -6.50 3.95 -7.72
N SER A 49 -7.57 3.20 -7.46
CA SER A 49 -8.89 3.78 -7.19
C SER A 49 -8.88 4.62 -5.91
N VAL A 50 -8.25 4.13 -4.85
CA VAL A 50 -8.13 4.84 -3.56
C VAL A 50 -7.29 6.11 -3.72
N TYR A 51 -6.15 6.05 -4.41
CA TYR A 51 -5.33 7.23 -4.71
C TYR A 51 -6.14 8.31 -5.43
N ASN A 52 -6.82 7.96 -6.52
CA ASN A 52 -7.64 8.91 -7.28
C ASN A 52 -8.81 9.47 -6.46
N LEU A 53 -9.48 8.63 -5.67
CA LEU A 53 -10.60 9.06 -4.84
C LEU A 53 -10.16 10.00 -3.72
N SER A 54 -9.07 9.68 -3.03
CA SER A 54 -8.52 10.50 -1.96
C SER A 54 -8.17 11.91 -2.45
N ARG A 55 -7.59 12.03 -3.66
CA ARG A 55 -7.30 13.32 -4.29
C ARG A 55 -8.56 14.09 -4.69
N LYS A 56 -9.60 13.39 -5.17
CA LYS A 56 -10.88 14.02 -5.51
C LYS A 56 -11.60 14.57 -4.29
N LEU A 57 -11.45 13.91 -3.14
CA LEU A 57 -12.11 14.27 -1.88
C LEU A 57 -11.25 15.12 -0.96
N ASP A 58 -10.02 15.46 -1.36
CA ASP A 58 -9.03 16.17 -0.54
C ASP A 58 -8.75 15.49 0.81
N VAL A 59 -8.66 14.15 0.80
CA VAL A 59 -8.35 13.34 1.98
C VAL A 59 -6.89 12.90 1.95
N GLU A 60 -6.14 13.22 3.00
CA GLU A 60 -4.73 12.80 3.12
C GLU A 60 -4.64 11.30 3.43
N MET A 61 -4.01 10.53 2.52
CA MET A 61 -3.82 9.08 2.66
C MET A 61 -2.37 8.67 2.36
N PRO A 62 -1.41 9.01 3.23
CA PRO A 62 0.02 8.94 2.94
C PRO A 62 0.48 7.52 2.58
N ILE A 63 0.06 6.50 3.34
CA ILE A 63 0.44 5.10 3.08
C ILE A 63 -0.13 4.64 1.73
N SER A 64 -1.39 4.96 1.43
CA SER A 64 -2.02 4.57 0.17
C SER A 64 -1.40 5.27 -1.04
N HIS A 65 -0.93 6.52 -0.87
CA HIS A 65 -0.24 7.26 -1.93
C HIS A 65 1.13 6.65 -2.23
N GLU A 66 1.92 6.32 -1.21
CA GLU A 66 3.19 5.65 -1.43
C GLU A 66 3.02 4.26 -2.04
N MET A 67 1.98 3.51 -1.65
CA MET A 67 1.63 2.26 -2.33
C MET A 67 1.29 2.45 -3.80
N TYR A 68 0.57 3.53 -4.16
CA TYR A 68 0.32 3.86 -5.56
C TYR A 68 1.63 4.11 -6.32
N HIS A 69 2.54 4.92 -5.76
CA HIS A 69 3.81 5.24 -6.41
C HIS A 69 4.71 4.01 -6.58
N ILE A 70 4.75 3.11 -5.59
CA ILE A 70 5.48 1.84 -5.70
C ILE A 70 4.90 0.97 -6.82
N LEU A 71 3.58 0.87 -6.90
CA LEU A 71 2.91 -0.06 -7.83
C LEU A 71 2.81 0.48 -9.26
N TYR A 72 2.75 1.79 -9.45
CA TYR A 72 2.43 2.42 -10.73
C TYR A 72 3.51 3.37 -11.27
N ASP A 73 4.34 3.95 -10.41
CA ASP A 73 5.36 4.94 -10.79
C ASP A 73 6.80 4.43 -10.60
N ASP A 74 6.95 3.12 -10.33
CA ASP A 74 8.23 2.43 -10.10
C ASP A 74 9.08 3.02 -8.96
N LEU A 75 8.45 3.68 -7.99
CA LEU A 75 9.12 4.18 -6.79
C LEU A 75 9.67 3.02 -5.97
N SER A 76 10.92 3.10 -5.52
CA SER A 76 11.48 2.01 -4.71
C SER A 76 10.81 1.96 -3.33
N PRO A 77 10.56 0.75 -2.76
CA PRO A 77 10.00 0.63 -1.41
C PRO A 77 10.82 1.34 -0.33
N LYS A 78 12.14 1.41 -0.52
CA LYS A 78 13.06 2.10 0.41
C LYS A 78 12.88 3.61 0.37
N GLU A 79 12.72 4.20 -0.80
CA GLU A 79 12.44 5.64 -0.94
C GLU A 79 11.05 5.99 -0.41
N ALA A 80 10.05 5.17 -0.72
CA ALA A 80 8.69 5.33 -0.18
C ALA A 80 8.68 5.30 1.36
N LEU A 81 9.39 4.34 1.97
CA LEU A 81 9.58 4.28 3.42
C LEU A 81 10.27 5.55 3.94
N HIS A 82 11.34 6.00 3.28
CA HIS A 82 12.03 7.22 3.68
C HIS A 82 11.09 8.44 3.66
N ARG A 83 10.27 8.60 2.63
CA ARG A 83 9.26 9.67 2.54
C ARG A 83 8.26 9.58 3.68
N LEU A 84 7.74 8.39 3.99
CA LEU A 84 6.80 8.21 5.10
C LEU A 84 7.42 8.58 6.45
N MET A 85 8.64 8.13 6.69
CA MET A 85 9.34 8.30 7.97
C MET A 85 9.90 9.71 8.19
N THR A 86 10.00 10.51 7.13
CA THR A 86 10.49 11.91 7.18
C THR A 86 9.38 12.95 7.10
N ARG A 87 8.11 12.51 7.13
CA ARG A 87 6.96 13.43 7.23
C ARG A 87 7.04 14.24 8.52
N GLY A 88 6.49 15.44 8.45
CA GLY A 88 6.37 16.32 9.63
C GLY A 88 5.64 15.60 10.76
N LEU A 89 6.10 15.84 11.99
CA LEU A 89 5.46 15.32 13.19
C LEU A 89 4.00 15.79 13.24
N LYS A 90 3.11 14.85 13.56
CA LYS A 90 1.69 15.11 13.82
C LYS A 90 1.34 14.52 15.17
N ASN A 91 0.41 15.15 15.87
CA ASN A 91 -0.17 14.56 17.07
C ASN A 91 -0.96 13.30 16.68
N GLU A 92 -0.92 12.27 17.53
CA GLU A 92 -1.73 11.07 17.31
C GLU A 92 -3.23 11.33 17.54
N LEU A 93 -3.52 12.32 18.37
CA LEU A 93 -4.85 12.83 18.61
C LEU A 93 -4.95 14.19 17.93
N ASP A 94 -5.96 14.37 17.08
CA ASP A 94 -6.37 15.72 16.71
C ASP A 94 -6.71 16.46 18.02
N GLU A 95 -6.15 17.66 18.21
CA GLU A 95 -6.55 18.50 19.33
C GLU A 95 -8.05 18.79 19.16
N LEU A 96 -8.86 18.14 20.00
CA LEU A 96 -10.31 18.35 20.08
C LEU A 96 -10.64 19.74 20.62
#